data_AF-A0AA94JJ24-F1
#
_entry.id   AF-A0AA94JJ24-F1
#
_cell.length_a   1.000
_cell.length_b   1.000
_cell.length_c   1.000
_cell.angle_alpha   90.00
_cell.angle_beta   90.00
_cell.angle_gamma   90.00
#
_symmetry.space_group_name_H-M   'P 1'
#
loop_
_entity.id
_entity.type
_entity.pdbx_description
1 polymer ?
#
loop_
_entity_poly.entity_id
_entity_poly.type
_entity_poly.pdbx_seq_one_letter_code
_entity_poly.pdbx_strand_id
1 'polypeptide(L)'
;MRDLINNNIIARFRWLEAIKSRSISVTKKQAQAISSMKEFCHLEVPDHFTKIAYNTLKSRTTSGKIQELNVPGANQWDYVKLLRQEAAETIPKSEAPSPKFNNPDLPELYSTALLEAHLCSLAYLEIYRFLEDLVFRTTDGNSDLSELISNQLKICSAKFSNIVSPGLMTSEGRNFELIIGGKAP
;
A
#
# COMPACT_ATOMS: atom_id res chain seq x y z
N MET A 1 33.00 -3.56 31.29
CA MET A 1 32.17 -3.97 30.13
C MET A 1 30.68 -3.73 30.35
N ARG A 2 30.13 -4.07 31.53
CA ARG A 2 28.72 -3.82 31.86
C ARG A 2 28.36 -2.32 31.83
N ASP A 3 29.27 -1.46 32.28
CA ASP A 3 29.08 0.00 32.30
C ASP A 3 29.10 0.60 30.90
N LEU A 4 29.91 0.06 29.99
CA LEU A 4 29.97 0.50 28.59
C LEU A 4 28.66 0.22 27.86
N ILE A 5 28.03 -0.93 28.13
CA ILE A 5 26.73 -1.31 27.57
C ILE A 5 25.64 -0.41 28.14
N ASN A 6 25.65 -0.16 29.46
CA ASN A 6 24.69 0.74 30.08
C ASN A 6 24.82 2.17 29.54
N ASN A 7 26.05 2.69 29.38
CA ASN A 7 26.30 4.00 28.79
C ASN A 7 25.77 4.11 27.36
N ASN A 8 25.95 3.05 26.55
CA ASN A 8 25.39 2.99 25.20
C ASN A 8 23.85 3.06 25.23
N ILE A 9 23.22 2.31 26.15
CA ILE A 9 21.76 2.34 26.31
C ILE A 9 21.31 3.75 26.74
N ILE A 10 21.94 4.35 27.75
CA ILE A 10 21.61 5.70 28.22
C ILE A 10 21.74 6.72 27.09
N ALA A 11 22.82 6.66 26.31
CA ALA A 11 23.04 7.53 25.16
C ALA A 11 21.93 7.38 24.10
N ARG A 12 21.44 6.15 23.85
CA ARG A 12 20.31 5.89 22.96
C ARG A 12 19.01 6.52 23.46
N PHE A 13 18.72 6.43 24.76
CA PHE A 13 17.52 7.08 25.34
C PHE A 13 17.60 8.61 25.19
N ARG A 14 18.73 9.21 25.60
CA ARG A 14 18.96 10.66 25.45
C ARG A 14 18.84 11.13 24.01
N TRP A 15 19.37 10.33 23.08
CA TRP A 15 19.28 10.64 21.66
C TRP A 15 17.83 10.60 21.14
N LEU A 16 17.02 9.61 21.56
CA LEU A 16 15.60 9.57 21.22
C LEU A 16 14.82 10.75 21.84
N GLU A 17 15.11 11.13 23.09
CA GLU A 17 14.52 12.32 23.72
C GLU A 17 14.91 13.61 22.97
N ALA A 18 16.16 13.71 22.50
CA ALA A 18 16.63 14.82 21.71
C ALA A 18 15.88 14.93 20.36
N ILE A 19 15.58 13.80 19.71
CA ILE A 19 14.76 13.77 18.48
C ILE A 19 13.32 14.17 18.77
N LYS A 20 12.72 13.61 19.82
CA LYS A 20 11.34 13.91 20.23
C LYS A 20 11.16 15.39 20.54
N SER A 21 12.13 16.00 21.25
CA SER A 21 12.15 17.43 21.56
C SER A 21 12.54 18.33 20.38
N ARG A 22 12.82 17.75 19.20
CA ARG A 22 13.31 18.45 17.99
C ARG A 22 14.60 19.25 18.22
N SER A 23 15.39 18.87 19.22
CA SER A 23 16.67 19.53 19.52
C SER A 23 17.80 19.08 18.60
N ILE A 24 17.65 17.91 17.96
CA ILE A 24 18.57 17.42 16.94
C ILE A 24 17.85 17.05 15.65
N SER A 25 18.52 17.29 14.52
CA SER A 25 18.07 16.82 13.20
C SER A 25 18.74 15.49 12.88
N VAL A 26 17.98 14.56 12.29
CA VAL A 26 18.46 13.22 11.93
C VAL A 26 18.63 13.09 10.42
N THR A 27 19.66 12.37 10.01
CA THR A 27 19.88 12.01 8.60
C THR A 27 18.81 11.02 8.12
N LYS A 28 18.62 10.92 6.80
CA LYS A 28 17.67 9.95 6.19
C LYS A 28 17.93 8.51 6.65
N LYS A 29 19.20 8.11 6.77
CA LYS A 29 19.58 6.76 7.24
C LYS A 29 19.20 6.54 8.70
N GLN A 30 19.39 7.53 9.56
CA GLN A 30 18.98 7.47 10.97
C GLN A 30 17.46 7.43 11.09
N ALA A 31 16.74 8.27 10.33
CA ALA A 31 15.29 8.25 10.28
C ALA A 31 14.72 6.89 9.88
N GLN A 32 15.30 6.27 8.84
CA GLN A 32 14.93 4.92 8.43
C GLN A 32 15.22 3.90 9.54
N ALA A 33 16.40 3.97 10.17
CA ALA A 33 16.76 3.02 11.22
C ALA A 33 15.90 3.13 12.49
N ILE A 34 15.33 4.31 12.78
CA ILE A 34 14.39 4.48 13.91
C ILE A 34 13.05 3.80 13.60
N SER A 35 12.70 3.55 12.34
CA SER A 35 11.41 2.99 11.93
C SER A 35 11.12 1.60 12.50
N SER A 36 12.17 0.80 12.75
CA SER A 36 12.05 -0.55 13.31
C SER A 36 13.02 -0.77 14.47
N MET A 37 12.60 -1.56 15.46
CA MET A 37 13.46 -1.83 16.63
C MET A 37 14.74 -2.59 16.26
N LYS A 38 14.66 -3.45 15.23
CA LYS A 38 15.79 -4.22 14.73
C LYS A 38 16.83 -3.30 14.12
N GLU A 39 16.42 -2.39 13.24
CA GLU A 39 17.35 -1.43 12.61
C GLU A 39 17.88 -0.42 13.63
N PHE A 40 17.04 0.00 14.58
CA PHE A 40 17.47 0.89 15.66
C PHE A 40 18.61 0.27 16.47
N CYS A 41 18.53 -1.03 16.79
CA CYS A 41 19.62 -1.74 17.48
C CYS A 41 20.92 -1.80 16.65
N HIS A 42 20.81 -1.88 15.32
CA HIS A 42 21.95 -1.88 14.39
C HIS A 42 22.44 -0.47 14.04
N LEU A 43 21.72 0.58 14.46
CA LEU A 43 22.12 1.95 14.26
C LEU A 43 23.37 2.25 15.11
N GLU A 44 24.30 2.94 14.48
CA GLU A 44 25.49 3.51 15.08
C GLU A 44 25.52 4.99 14.73
N VAL A 45 25.67 5.82 15.76
CA VAL A 45 25.77 7.27 15.62
C VAL A 45 27.14 7.63 16.17
N PRO A 46 28.07 8.10 15.30
CA PRO A 46 29.40 8.52 15.74
C PRO A 46 29.32 9.46 16.94
N ASP A 47 30.23 9.26 17.89
CA ASP A 47 30.35 10.03 19.14
C ASP A 47 29.15 9.95 20.10
N HIS A 48 28.11 9.16 19.78
CA HIS A 48 26.94 9.00 20.64
C HIS A 48 26.79 7.55 21.15
N PHE A 49 26.66 6.59 20.23
CA PHE A 49 26.49 5.18 20.59
C PHE A 49 26.82 4.22 19.44
N THR A 50 27.24 3.02 19.81
CA THR A 50 27.56 1.94 18.88
C THR A 50 26.42 0.93 18.77
N LYS A 51 26.53 0.00 17.83
CA LYS A 51 25.55 -1.09 17.64
C LYS A 51 25.38 -1.93 18.90
N ILE A 52 24.15 -2.38 19.14
CA ILE A 52 23.82 -3.27 20.26
C ILE A 52 22.94 -4.41 19.77
N ALA A 53 23.15 -5.62 20.30
CA ALA A 53 22.25 -6.73 19.99
C ALA A 53 20.88 -6.50 20.62
N TYR A 54 19.82 -6.81 19.88
CA TYR A 54 18.43 -6.64 20.33
C TYR A 54 18.16 -7.33 21.68
N ASN A 55 18.60 -8.58 21.83
CA ASN A 55 18.41 -9.34 23.08
C ASN A 55 19.18 -8.73 24.25
N THR A 56 20.33 -8.11 23.99
CA THR A 56 21.10 -7.39 25.00
C THR A 56 20.36 -6.14 25.46
N LEU A 57 19.85 -5.33 24.53
CA LEU A 57 19.04 -4.15 24.86
C LEU A 57 17.81 -4.56 25.66
N LYS A 58 17.02 -5.52 25.14
CA LYS A 58 15.81 -6.04 25.79
C LYS A 58 16.10 -6.55 27.20
N SER A 59 17.06 -7.46 27.36
CA SER A 59 17.39 -8.04 28.68
C SER A 59 17.78 -6.96 29.70
N ARG A 60 18.57 -5.97 29.28
CA ARG A 60 19.05 -4.89 30.16
C ARG A 60 17.94 -3.95 30.59
N THR A 61 17.09 -3.52 29.67
CA THR A 61 15.99 -2.61 29.95
C THR A 61 14.83 -3.31 30.66
N THR A 62 14.56 -4.59 30.36
CA THR A 62 13.51 -5.36 31.06
C THR A 62 13.88 -5.62 32.52
N SER A 63 15.18 -5.75 32.83
CA SER A 63 15.63 -5.97 34.20
C SER A 63 15.51 -4.73 35.10
N GLY A 64 15.19 -3.54 34.55
CA GLY A 64 15.06 -2.30 35.33
C GLY A 64 16.35 -1.85 36.02
N LYS A 65 17.52 -2.31 35.55
CA LYS A 65 18.81 -2.16 36.24
C LYS A 65 19.57 -0.87 35.91
N ILE A 66 19.02 0.00 35.06
CA ILE A 66 19.67 1.26 34.66
C ILE A 66 19.05 2.38 35.48
N GLN A 67 19.64 2.68 36.64
CA GLN A 67 19.11 3.67 37.58
C GLN A 67 19.14 5.10 37.02
N GLU A 68 20.03 5.40 36.07
CA GLU A 68 20.14 6.73 35.46
C GLU A 68 18.97 7.04 34.50
N LEU A 69 18.14 6.06 34.15
CA LEU A 69 16.96 6.25 33.30
C LEU A 69 15.71 6.37 34.19
N ASN A 70 15.32 7.61 34.46
CA ASN A 70 14.12 7.90 35.24
C ASN A 70 12.88 7.74 34.35
N VAL A 71 12.33 6.54 34.32
CA VAL A 71 11.20 6.17 33.45
C VAL A 71 9.87 6.27 34.23
N PRO A 72 8.87 7.02 33.75
CA PRO A 72 7.59 7.14 34.41
C PRO A 72 6.75 5.86 34.23
N GLY A 73 6.51 5.12 35.33
CA GLY A 73 5.45 4.11 35.48
C GLY A 73 5.52 2.83 34.63
N ALA A 74 6.30 2.80 33.55
CA ALA A 74 6.45 1.65 32.65
C ALA A 74 7.81 0.96 32.80
N ASN A 75 7.88 -0.32 32.41
CA ASN A 75 9.15 -1.02 32.25
C ASN A 75 10.03 -0.25 31.24
N GLN A 76 11.33 -0.08 31.51
CA GLN A 76 12.25 0.67 30.64
C GLN A 76 12.25 0.11 29.21
N TRP A 77 11.97 -1.18 29.04
CA TRP A 77 11.83 -1.79 27.72
C TRP A 77 10.60 -1.28 26.94
N ASP A 78 9.47 -1.13 27.62
CA ASP A 78 8.26 -0.62 26.98
C ASP A 78 8.39 0.87 26.69
N TYR A 79 9.05 1.59 27.60
CA TYR A 79 9.34 3.01 27.42
C TYR A 79 10.26 3.28 26.22
N VAL A 80 11.33 2.50 26.01
CA VAL A 80 12.18 2.70 24.81
C VAL A 80 11.43 2.45 23.51
N LYS A 81 10.50 1.48 23.48
CA LYS A 81 9.68 1.22 22.29
C LYS A 81 8.76 2.40 21.99
N LEU A 82 8.11 2.92 23.04
CA LEU A 82 7.23 4.08 22.95
C LEU A 82 8.01 5.32 22.49
N LEU A 83 9.10 5.65 23.20
CA LEU A 83 9.94 6.81 22.91
C LEU A 83 10.51 6.77 21.48
N ARG A 84 10.90 5.59 21.00
CA ARG A 84 11.33 5.38 19.61
C ARG A 84 10.19 5.66 18.62
N GLN A 85 8.98 5.18 18.91
CA GLN A 85 7.83 5.44 18.06
C GLN A 85 7.48 6.93 18.01
N GLU A 86 7.42 7.59 19.16
CA GLU A 86 7.18 9.04 19.23
C GLU A 86 8.27 9.83 18.49
N ALA A 87 9.54 9.46 18.66
CA ALA A 87 10.65 10.06 17.92
C ALA A 87 10.56 9.80 16.40
N ALA A 88 10.01 8.66 15.97
CA ALA A 88 9.77 8.39 14.55
C ALA A 88 8.67 9.30 13.97
N GLU A 89 7.64 9.60 14.76
CA GLU A 89 6.52 10.46 14.38
C GLU A 89 6.91 11.94 14.29
N THR A 90 7.91 12.39 15.05
CA THR A 90 8.41 13.77 14.94
C THR A 90 9.26 14.03 13.70
N ILE A 91 9.77 12.98 13.07
CA ILE A 91 10.56 13.09 11.84
C ILE A 91 9.59 13.29 10.68
N PRO A 92 9.73 14.36 9.87
CA PRO A 92 8.91 14.53 8.69
C PRO A 92 9.09 13.30 7.80
N LYS A 93 8.00 12.57 7.58
CA LYS A 93 7.98 11.48 6.60
C LYS A 93 8.31 12.12 5.27
N SER A 94 9.53 11.88 4.78
CA SER A 94 9.82 12.09 3.36
C SER A 94 8.69 11.37 2.65
N GLU A 95 7.88 12.12 1.90
CA GLU A 95 6.86 11.55 1.02
C GLU A 95 7.52 10.33 0.39
N ALA A 96 6.97 9.14 0.67
CA ALA A 96 7.39 7.95 -0.05
C ALA A 96 7.38 8.38 -1.52
N PRO A 97 8.43 8.10 -2.32
CA PRO A 97 8.38 8.42 -3.74
C PRO A 97 7.05 7.87 -4.21
N SER A 98 6.14 8.78 -4.58
CA SER A 98 4.85 8.43 -5.13
C SER A 98 5.13 7.30 -6.11
N PRO A 99 4.41 6.16 -6.05
CA PRO A 99 4.64 5.08 -7.00
C PRO A 99 4.71 5.76 -8.34
N LYS A 100 5.85 5.62 -9.03
CA LYS A 100 6.00 6.19 -10.36
C LYS A 100 4.83 5.59 -11.12
N PHE A 101 3.77 6.37 -11.31
CA PHE A 101 2.83 6.13 -12.37
C PHE A 101 3.73 6.23 -13.58
N ASN A 102 4.21 5.08 -14.05
CA ASN A 102 4.54 4.94 -15.45
C ASN A 102 3.24 5.37 -16.11
N ASN A 103 3.17 6.63 -16.54
CA ASN A 103 2.07 7.07 -17.37
C ASN A 103 2.08 6.06 -18.51
N PRO A 104 1.06 5.19 -18.62
CA PRO A 104 0.98 4.28 -19.75
C PRO A 104 1.11 5.13 -21.01
N ASP A 105 1.87 4.63 -21.99
CA ASP A 105 2.17 5.38 -23.19
C ASP A 105 0.82 5.80 -23.82
N LEU A 106 0.52 7.10 -23.82
CA LEU A 106 -0.78 7.64 -24.25
C LEU A 106 -1.21 7.11 -25.63
N PRO A 107 -0.29 6.89 -26.60
CA PRO A 107 -0.61 6.24 -27.87
C PRO A 107 -1.11 4.80 -27.72
N GLU A 108 -0.49 4.00 -26.84
CA GLU A 108 -0.89 2.61 -26.61
C GLU A 108 -2.27 2.54 -25.96
N LEU A 109 -2.56 3.41 -24.99
CA LEU A 109 -3.88 3.51 -24.40
C LEU A 109 -4.95 3.88 -25.43
N TYR A 110 -4.67 4.85 -26.30
CA TYR A 110 -5.62 5.26 -27.34
C TYR A 110 -5.89 4.12 -28.32
N SER A 111 -4.83 3.41 -28.76
CA SER A 111 -4.99 2.25 -29.64
C SER A 111 -5.79 1.12 -28.99
N THR A 112 -5.57 0.87 -27.69
CA THR A 112 -6.29 -0.15 -26.93
C THR A 112 -7.76 0.23 -26.77
N ALA A 113 -8.03 1.47 -26.37
CA ALA A 113 -9.40 1.98 -26.24
C ALA A 113 -10.17 1.96 -27.58
N LEU A 114 -9.51 2.31 -28.68
CA LEU A 114 -10.10 2.26 -30.01
C LEU A 114 -10.40 0.81 -30.43
N LEU A 115 -9.50 -0.12 -30.15
CA LEU A 115 -9.69 -1.54 -30.41
C LEU A 115 -10.88 -2.10 -29.61
N GLU A 116 -10.94 -1.80 -28.31
CA GLU A 116 -12.04 -2.20 -27.44
C GLU A 116 -13.39 -1.62 -27.91
N ALA A 117 -13.43 -0.34 -28.29
CA ALA A 117 -14.62 0.30 -28.85
C ALA A 117 -15.08 -0.36 -30.16
N HIS A 118 -14.13 -0.73 -31.02
CA HIS A 118 -14.42 -1.45 -32.25
C HIS A 118 -15.00 -2.85 -31.98
N LEU A 119 -14.39 -3.62 -31.06
CA LEU A 119 -14.88 -4.93 -30.66
C LEU A 119 -16.29 -4.86 -30.05
N CYS A 120 -16.57 -3.88 -29.21
CA CYS A 120 -17.91 -3.62 -28.67
C CYS A 120 -18.93 -3.35 -29.77
N SER A 121 -18.56 -2.54 -30.76
CA SER A 121 -19.42 -2.19 -31.89
C SER A 121 -19.75 -3.42 -32.75
N LEU A 122 -18.75 -4.29 -32.99
CA LEU A 122 -18.95 -5.55 -33.71
C LEU A 122 -19.87 -6.51 -32.94
N ALA A 123 -19.65 -6.66 -31.62
CA ALA A 123 -20.48 -7.50 -30.77
C ALA A 123 -21.95 -7.04 -30.78
N TYR A 124 -22.18 -5.73 -30.69
CA TYR A 124 -23.53 -5.16 -30.78
C TYR A 124 -24.18 -5.45 -32.13
N LEU A 125 -23.48 -5.19 -33.24
CA LEU A 125 -24.02 -5.41 -34.59
C LEU A 125 -24.33 -6.89 -34.87
N GLU A 126 -23.51 -7.80 -34.35
CA GLU A 126 -23.70 -9.25 -34.51
C GLU A 126 -24.95 -9.72 -33.77
N ILE A 127 -25.16 -9.27 -32.53
CA ILE A 127 -26.39 -9.57 -31.77
C ILE A 127 -27.60 -8.93 -32.45
N TYR A 128 -27.50 -7.68 -32.88
CA TYR A 128 -28.60 -6.98 -33.54
C TYR A 128 -29.04 -7.69 -34.82
N ARG A 129 -28.10 -8.08 -35.68
CA ARG A 129 -28.39 -8.84 -36.91
C ARG A 129 -29.01 -10.20 -36.63
N PHE A 130 -28.56 -10.88 -35.57
CA PHE A 130 -29.17 -12.14 -35.15
C PHE A 130 -30.62 -11.94 -34.71
N LEU A 131 -30.91 -10.89 -33.93
CA LEU A 131 -32.28 -10.56 -33.52
C LEU A 131 -33.16 -10.18 -34.72
N GLU A 132 -32.60 -9.42 -35.66
CA GLU A 132 -33.28 -9.06 -36.90
C GLU A 132 -33.64 -10.31 -37.72
N ASP A 133 -32.69 -11.24 -37.90
CA ASP A 133 -32.91 -12.52 -38.57
C ASP A 133 -33.96 -13.37 -37.84
N LEU A 134 -33.96 -13.39 -36.51
CA LEU A 134 -35.00 -14.07 -35.73
C LEU A 134 -36.40 -13.48 -35.94
N VAL A 135 -36.53 -12.17 -36.12
CA VAL A 135 -37.82 -11.50 -36.37
C VAL A 135 -38.34 -11.77 -37.78
N PHE A 136 -37.44 -11.83 -38.78
CA PHE A 136 -37.84 -12.05 -40.17
C PHE A 136 -37.96 -13.51 -40.59
N ARG A 137 -37.41 -14.45 -39.81
CA ARG A 137 -37.64 -15.88 -40.01
C ARG A 137 -39.10 -16.22 -39.72
N THR A 138 -39.85 -16.51 -40.77
CA THR A 138 -41.13 -17.23 -40.66
C THR A 138 -40.85 -18.56 -40.00
N THR A 139 -41.45 -18.80 -38.83
CA THR A 139 -41.31 -20.04 -38.04
C THR A 139 -41.93 -21.22 -38.79
N ASP A 140 -41.23 -21.73 -39.80
CA ASP A 140 -41.50 -23.01 -40.41
C ASP A 140 -40.91 -24.10 -39.51
N GLY A 141 -41.72 -24.50 -38.52
CA GLY A 141 -41.43 -25.63 -37.65
C GLY A 141 -40.91 -25.25 -36.27
N ASN A 142 -41.14 -26.18 -35.35
CA ASN A 142 -40.96 -26.16 -33.90
C ASN A 142 -39.49 -25.99 -33.44
N SER A 143 -38.71 -25.08 -34.04
CA SER A 143 -37.36 -24.76 -33.55
C SER A 143 -37.49 -24.02 -32.22
N ASP A 144 -36.96 -24.61 -31.16
CA ASP A 144 -36.94 -24.01 -29.83
C ASP A 144 -36.11 -22.73 -29.87
N LEU A 145 -36.80 -21.59 -29.97
CA LEU A 145 -36.21 -20.25 -30.03
C LEU A 145 -35.23 -20.02 -28.88
N SER A 146 -35.50 -20.64 -27.72
CA SER A 146 -34.63 -20.63 -26.55
C SER A 146 -33.25 -21.22 -26.85
N GLU A 147 -33.19 -22.32 -27.61
CA GLU A 147 -31.94 -23.00 -27.98
C GLU A 147 -31.11 -22.16 -28.96
N LEU A 148 -31.77 -21.53 -29.94
CA LEU A 148 -31.11 -20.63 -30.90
C LEU A 148 -30.49 -19.41 -30.20
N ILE A 149 -31.25 -18.78 -29.30
CA ILE A 149 -30.75 -17.64 -28.51
C ILE A 149 -29.60 -18.08 -27.60
N SER A 150 -29.75 -19.21 -26.90
CA SER A 150 -28.72 -19.75 -25.99
C SER A 150 -27.42 -20.06 -26.74
N ASN A 151 -27.49 -20.65 -27.92
CA ASN A 151 -26.33 -20.93 -28.76
C ASN A 151 -25.66 -19.64 -29.24
N GLN A 152 -26.43 -18.64 -29.68
CA GLN A 152 -25.86 -17.36 -30.10
C GLN A 152 -25.18 -16.62 -28.95
N LEU A 153 -25.77 -16.63 -27.75
CA LEU A 153 -25.16 -16.03 -26.57
C LEU A 153 -23.81 -16.69 -26.21
N LYS A 154 -23.71 -18.02 -26.33
CA LYS A 154 -22.45 -18.75 -26.13
C LYS A 154 -21.41 -18.37 -27.18
N ILE A 155 -21.79 -18.26 -28.45
CA ILE A 155 -20.90 -17.85 -29.55
C ILE A 155 -20.38 -16.43 -29.30
N CYS A 156 -21.27 -15.48 -28.99
CA CYS A 156 -20.90 -14.10 -28.68
C CYS A 156 -19.99 -14.02 -27.45
N SER A 157 -20.31 -14.76 -26.38
CA SER A 157 -19.47 -14.81 -25.16
C SER A 157 -18.07 -15.35 -25.45
N ALA A 158 -17.95 -16.42 -26.25
CA ALA A 158 -16.65 -16.97 -26.62
C ALA A 158 -15.84 -16.00 -27.51
N LYS A 159 -16.49 -15.43 -28.52
CA LYS A 159 -15.87 -14.55 -29.54
C LYS A 159 -15.42 -13.20 -28.97
N PHE A 160 -16.13 -12.69 -27.97
CA PHE A 160 -15.88 -11.39 -27.35
C PHE A 160 -15.44 -11.50 -25.88
N SER A 161 -14.90 -12.65 -25.49
CA SER A 161 -14.46 -12.97 -24.12
C SER A 161 -13.42 -12.01 -23.54
N ASN A 162 -12.67 -11.32 -24.39
CA ASN A 162 -11.60 -10.40 -23.99
C ASN A 162 -12.04 -8.92 -23.96
N ILE A 163 -13.32 -8.59 -24.18
CA ILE A 163 -13.80 -7.21 -24.04
C ILE A 163 -13.87 -6.87 -22.55
N VAL A 164 -12.96 -6.01 -22.10
CA VAL A 164 -12.98 -5.50 -20.73
C VAL A 164 -13.92 -4.30 -20.66
N SER A 165 -15.16 -4.51 -20.23
CA SER A 165 -16.02 -3.39 -19.83
C SER A 165 -15.71 -3.01 -18.37
N PRO A 166 -15.41 -1.73 -18.07
CA PRO A 166 -15.27 -1.26 -16.69
C PRO A 166 -16.51 -1.53 -15.82
N GLY A 167 -17.68 -1.79 -16.42
CA GLY A 167 -18.93 -2.10 -15.72
C GLY A 167 -19.14 -3.58 -15.37
N LEU A 168 -18.30 -4.50 -15.86
CA LEU A 168 -18.39 -5.94 -15.56
C LEU A 168 -17.45 -6.40 -14.43
N MET A 169 -16.65 -5.49 -13.87
CA MET A 169 -15.96 -5.70 -12.61
C MET A 169 -17.00 -5.62 -11.48
N THR A 170 -17.67 -6.75 -11.27
CA THR A 170 -18.39 -7.20 -10.07
C THR A 170 -18.66 -6.17 -8.99
N SER A 171 -19.92 -6.16 -8.55
CA SER A 171 -20.51 -5.49 -7.38
C SER A 171 -19.83 -5.73 -6.02
N GLU A 172 -18.56 -6.14 -5.98
CA GLU A 172 -17.77 -6.33 -4.77
C GLU A 172 -16.44 -5.55 -4.89
N GLY A 173 -16.34 -4.44 -4.16
CA GLY A 173 -15.06 -4.06 -3.56
C GLY A 173 -14.26 -2.90 -4.15
N ARG A 174 -14.82 -2.00 -4.97
CA ARG A 174 -14.18 -0.68 -5.17
C ARG A 174 -14.93 0.40 -4.41
N ASN A 175 -14.50 0.64 -3.17
CA ASN A 175 -14.77 1.89 -2.48
C ASN A 175 -14.06 3.00 -3.28
N PHE A 176 -14.83 3.75 -4.07
CA PHE A 176 -14.34 5.01 -4.63
C PHE A 176 -14.15 5.98 -3.46
N GLU A 177 -12.91 6.31 -3.15
CA GLU A 177 -12.61 7.37 -2.18
C GLU A 177 -12.90 8.73 -2.81
N LEU A 178 -13.78 9.48 -2.15
CA LEU A 178 -14.20 10.81 -2.58
C LEU A 178 -13.07 11.80 -2.27
N ILE A 179 -12.39 12.30 -3.30
CA ILE A 179 -11.39 13.37 -3.15
C ILE A 179 -12.14 14.69 -2.98
N ILE A 180 -12.30 15.15 -1.73
CA ILE A 180 -12.85 16.48 -1.44
C ILE A 180 -11.72 17.51 -1.66
N GLY A 181 -11.63 18.02 -2.88
CA GLY A 181 -10.80 19.17 -3.22
C GLY A 181 -11.53 20.48 -2.89
N GLY A 182 -11.36 20.98 -1.67
CA GLY A 182 -11.82 22.32 -1.28
C GLY A 182 -10.74 23.05 -0.49
N LYS A 183 -10.14 24.09 -1.07
CA LYS A 183 -9.38 25.10 -0.31
C LYS A 183 -10.34 25.70 0.72
N ALA A 184 -10.06 25.51 2.00
CA ALA A 184 -10.75 26.26 3.05
C ALA A 184 -10.41 27.77 2.90
N PRO A 185 -11.39 28.66 3.11
CA PRO A 185 -11.17 30.12 3.14
C PRO A 185 -10.31 30.55 4.34
#